data_AF-A0A540K517-F1
#
_entry.id   AF-A0A540K517-F1
#
_cell.length_a   1.000
_cell.length_b   1.000
_cell.length_c   1.000
_cell.angle_alpha   90.00
_cell.angle_beta   90.00
_cell.angle_gamma   90.00
#
_symmetry.space_group_name_H-M   'P 1'
#
loop_
_entity.id
_entity.type
_entity.pdbx_description
1 polymer ?
#
loop_
_entity_poly.entity_id
_entity_poly.type
_entity_poly.pdbx_seq_one_letter_code
_entity_poly.pdbx_strand_id
1 'polypeptide(L)' 'MKEIITIHIEHAGIHVGNSCWELYCLEHGIQPDGQVPRLLKLIRPKSGEIRDSIKELNMM' A
#
# COMPACT_ATOMS: atom_id res chain seq x y z
N MET A 1 14.09 6.89 2.89
CA MET A 1 12.99 6.85 1.91
C MET A 1 12.85 8.26 1.36
N LYS A 2 12.71 8.44 0.05
CA LYS A 2 12.48 9.77 -0.56
C LYS A 2 10.99 9.87 -0.89
N GLU A 3 10.36 10.97 -0.52
CA GLU A 3 8.95 11.23 -0.77
C GLU A 3 8.79 12.15 -1.97
N ILE A 4 7.66 12.03 -2.67
CA ILE A 4 7.33 12.81 -3.87
C ILE A 4 5.92 13.37 -3.66
N ILE A 5 5.75 14.66 -3.99
CA ILE A 5 4.45 15.33 -3.99
C ILE A 5 4.03 15.57 -5.44
N THR A 6 2.87 15.05 -5.84
CA THR A 6 2.30 15.26 -7.17
C THR A 6 1.23 16.37 -7.10
N ILE A 7 1.36 17.41 -7.93
CA ILE A 7 0.44 18.55 -7.97
C ILE A 7 -0.34 18.50 -9.29
N HIS A 8 -1.67 18.49 -9.20
CA HIS A 8 -2.57 18.52 -10.35
C HIS A 8 -3.23 19.91 -10.41
N ILE A 9 -3.10 20.60 -11.54
CA ILE A 9 -3.59 21.98 -11.71
C ILE A 9 -4.65 22.01 -12.81
N GLU A 10 -5.68 22.83 -12.59
CA GLU A 10 -6.82 23.01 -13.49
C GLU A 10 -7.59 21.69 -13.78
N HIS A 11 -8.65 21.81 -14.57
CA HIS A 11 -9.62 20.75 -14.82
C HIS A 11 -9.01 19.49 -15.46
N ALA A 12 -8.23 19.65 -16.53
CA ALA A 12 -7.60 18.52 -17.22
C ALA A 12 -6.60 17.78 -16.31
N GLY A 13 -5.84 18.53 -15.49
CA GLY A 13 -4.88 17.96 -14.54
C GLY A 13 -5.56 17.12 -13.47
N ILE A 14 -6.69 17.60 -12.91
CA ILE A 14 -7.46 16.86 -11.91
C ILE A 14 -8.06 15.58 -12.52
N HIS A 15 -8.62 15.66 -13.73
CA HIS A 15 -9.24 14.48 -14.36
C HIS A 15 -8.22 13.37 -14.61
N VAL A 16 -7.06 13.72 -15.16
CA VAL A 16 -5.96 12.76 -15.34
C VAL A 16 -5.42 12.28 -13.99
N GLY A 17 -5.29 13.19 -13.02
CA GLY A 17 -4.84 12.86 -11.67
C GLY A 17 -5.70 11.82 -10.98
N ASN A 18 -7.02 11.94 -11.08
CA ASN A 18 -7.95 10.96 -10.53
C ASN A 18 -7.73 9.56 -11.13
N SER A 19 -7.64 9.46 -12.46
CA SER A 19 -7.36 8.18 -13.13
C SER A 19 -5.99 7.60 -12.75
N CYS A 20 -4.96 8.45 -12.60
CA CYS A 20 -3.63 8.03 -12.15
C CYS A 20 -3.66 7.49 -10.71
N TRP A 21 -4.37 8.16 -9.81
CA TRP A 21 -4.50 7.72 -8.41
C TRP A 21 -5.34 6.45 -8.29
N GLU A 22 -6.39 6.29 -9.09
CA GLU A 22 -7.17 5.05 -9.16
C GLU A 22 -6.29 3.86 -9.56
N LEU A 23 -5.50 4.01 -10.62
CA LEU A 23 -4.56 2.97 -11.05
C LEU A 23 -3.48 2.69 -10.00
N TYR A 24 -2.90 3.73 -9.40
CA TYR A 24 -1.91 3.58 -8.32
C TYR A 24 -2.47 2.75 -7.16
N CYS A 25 -3.71 3.06 -6.74
CA CYS A 25 -4.42 2.34 -5.70
C CYS A 25 -4.63 0.88 -6.09
N LEU A 26 -5.05 0.59 -7.32
CA LEU A 26 -5.22 -0.79 -7.81
C LEU A 26 -3.90 -1.57 -7.81
N GLU A 27 -2.81 -1.00 -8.32
CA GLU A 27 -1.49 -1.64 -8.37
C GLU A 27 -0.92 -1.96 -6.98
N HIS A 28 -1.23 -1.11 -5.99
CA HIS A 28 -0.77 -1.27 -4.62
C HIS A 28 -1.80 -1.96 -3.71
N GLY A 29 -2.95 -2.32 -4.25
CA GLY A 29 -4.07 -2.90 -3.51
C GLY A 29 -4.58 -2.00 -2.39
N ILE A 30 -4.59 -0.69 -2.60
CA ILE A 30 -5.22 0.29 -1.72
C ILE A 30 -6.69 0.38 -2.13
N GLN A 31 -7.59 0.14 -1.18
CA GLN A 31 -9.02 0.28 -1.41
C GLN A 31 -9.43 1.76 -1.46
N PRO A 32 -10.62 2.08 -2.02
CA PRO A 32 -11.12 3.45 -2.07
C PRO A 32 -11.28 4.13 -0.69
N ASP A 33 -11.39 3.34 0.39
CA ASP A 33 -11.42 3.81 1.78
C ASP A 33 -10.02 4.05 2.39
N GLY A 34 -8.96 3.88 1.59
CA GLY A 34 -7.56 4.01 1.99
C GLY A 34 -6.97 2.78 2.66
N GLN A 35 -7.71 1.68 2.82
CA GLN A 35 -7.21 0.48 3.48
C GLN A 35 -6.47 -0.44 2.51
N VAL A 36 -5.33 -0.99 2.93
CA VAL A 36 -4.66 -2.10 2.23
C VAL A 36 -5.13 -3.43 2.82
N PRO A 37 -5.82 -4.31 2.05
CA PRO A 37 -6.34 -5.59 2.55
C PRO A 37 -5.27 -6.43 3.23
N ARG A 38 -5.62 -7.03 4.37
CA ARG A 38 -4.69 -7.87 5.16
C ARG A 38 -4.10 -9.02 4.36
N LEU A 39 -4.83 -9.57 3.39
CA LEU A 39 -4.33 -10.66 2.55
C LEU A 39 -3.07 -10.26 1.75
N LEU A 40 -2.96 -9.02 1.28
CA LEU A 40 -1.74 -8.53 0.60
C LEU A 40 -0.57 -8.34 1.60
N LYS A 41 -0.86 -7.99 2.86
CA LYS A 41 0.15 -7.94 3.93
C LYS A 41 0.64 -9.32 4.34
N LEU A 42 -0.21 -10.35 4.27
CA LEU A 42 0.16 -11.74 4.55
C LEU A 42 1.05 -12.35 3.46
N ILE A 43 0.89 -11.93 2.20
CA ILE A 43 1.73 -12.38 1.07
C ILE A 43 3.09 -11.66 1.07
N ARG A 44 3.16 -10.42 1.57
CA ARG A 44 4.41 -9.70 1.85
C ARG A 44 4.62 -9.55 3.36
N PRO A 45 4.95 -10.62 4.08
CA PRO A 45 5.26 -10.52 5.49
C PRO A 45 6.43 -9.54 5.67
N LYS A 46 6.33 -8.61 6.62
CA LYS A 46 7.50 -7.80 6.98
C LYS A 46 8.59 -8.76 7.45
N SER A 47 9.83 -8.53 7.05
CA SER A 47 10.97 -9.42 7.35
C SER A 47 11.16 -9.73 8.85
N GLY A 48 10.56 -8.96 9.76
CA GLY A 48 10.51 -9.24 11.19
C GLY A 48 9.36 -10.15 11.66
N GLU A 49 8.19 -10.13 11.00
CA GLU A 49 7.00 -10.82 11.50
C GLU A 49 7.13 -12.35 11.47
N ILE A 50 7.78 -12.92 10.44
CA ILE A 50 8.07 -14.35 10.40
C ILE A 50 9.03 -14.74 11.52
N ARG A 51 10.08 -13.94 11.75
CA ARG A 51 11.08 -14.23 12.79
C ARG A 51 10.45 -14.20 14.18
N ASP A 52 9.56 -13.25 14.43
CA ASP A 52 8.91 -13.09 15.73
C ASP A 52 7.86 -14.20 15.95
N SER A 53 7.15 -14.62 14.88
CA SER A 53 6.26 -15.80 14.92
C SER A 53 7.02 -17.11 15.18
N ILE A 54 8.21 -17.29 14.58
CA ILE A 54 9.06 -18.47 14.83
C ILE A 54 9.63 -18.47 16.26
N LYS A 55 9.91 -17.29 16.84
CA LYS A 55 10.33 -17.19 18.24
C LYS A 55 9.23 -17.60 19.21
N GLU A 56 7.98 -17.17 18.98
CA GLU A 56 6.85 -17.61 19.80
C GLU A 56 6.63 -19.12 19.73
N LEU A 57 6.74 -19.71 18.53
CA LEU A 57 6.62 -21.17 18.36
C LEU A 57 7.73 -21.97 19.04
N ASN A 58 8.96 -21.45 19.10
CA ASN A 58 10.08 -22.10 19.80
C ASN A 58 10.09 -21.81 21.33
N MET A 59 9.21 -20.91 21.80
CA MET A 59 9.01 -20.63 23.23
C MET A 59 7.82 -21.39 23.82
N MET A 60 7.06 -22.11 23.00
CA MET A 60 6.09 -23.14 23.41
C MET A 60 6.76 -24.51 23.45
#